data_AF-A0A966TCE3-F1
#
_entry.id   AF-A0A966TCE3-F1
#
_cell.length_a   1.000
_cell.length_b   1.000
_cell.length_c   1.000
_cell.angle_alpha   90.00
_cell.angle_beta   90.00
_cell.angle_gamma   90.00
#
_symmetry.space_group_name_H-M   'P 1'
#
loop_
_entity.id
_entity.type
_entity.pdbx_description
1 polymer ?
#
loop_
_entity_poly.entity_id
_entity_poly.type
_entity_poly.pdbx_seq_one_letter_code
_entity_poly.pdbx_strand_id
1 'polypeptide(L)'
;MSKTQINKQLSPVYELSDQYIEQLAQSDPGLATALGIAGHDHEMTDFSPRGHEQRHEITRSTLKKLNTLDTTADRDRLAAGVLRNSLEMSTLEFDAGEHLRSIRVIAGDVDSARGIFDLMPTATAENWKTIAERMSAVPNAFAGMRESWSLGIERKTVAPRRQALVVAEQLETWAGTPSAPGFFTQ
;
A
#
# COMPACT_ATOMS: atom_id res chain seq x y z
N MET A 1 10.30 28.77 35.52
CA MET A 1 9.25 28.79 34.48
C MET A 1 8.86 27.35 34.21
N SER A 2 7.64 26.98 34.61
CA SER A 2 7.17 25.59 34.67
C SER A 2 7.08 24.96 33.28
N LYS A 3 7.84 23.89 33.05
CA LYS A 3 7.62 22.95 31.95
C LYS A 3 6.40 22.09 32.30
N THR A 4 5.21 22.63 32.09
CA THR A 4 4.01 21.80 32.06
C THR A 4 3.97 21.12 30.70
N GLN A 5 4.65 19.97 30.61
CA GLN A 5 4.32 18.96 29.61
C GLN A 5 2.87 18.54 29.90
N ILE A 6 1.92 19.16 29.19
CA ILE A 6 0.56 18.63 29.11
C ILE A 6 0.73 17.35 28.30
N ASN A 7 0.81 16.22 29.00
CA ASN A 7 0.57 14.92 28.42
C ASN A 7 -0.92 14.88 28.07
N LYS A 8 -1.28 15.55 26.97
CA LYS A 8 -2.67 15.68 26.53
C LYS A 8 -3.01 14.31 25.96
N GLN A 9 -3.71 13.51 26.76
CA GLN A 9 -4.26 12.22 26.32
C GLN A 9 -4.91 12.42 24.95
N LEU A 10 -4.47 11.63 23.97
CA LEU A 10 -5.01 11.69 22.62
C LEU A 10 -6.51 11.42 22.70
N SER A 11 -7.30 12.14 21.90
CA SER A 11 -8.73 11.84 21.84
C SER A 11 -8.92 10.46 21.19
N PRO A 12 -10.06 9.80 21.41
CA PRO A 12 -10.36 8.53 20.75
C PRO A 12 -10.26 8.57 19.21
N VAL A 13 -10.47 9.74 18.59
CA VAL A 13 -10.35 9.92 17.13
C VAL A 13 -8.88 9.86 16.69
N TYR A 14 -7.98 10.50 17.44
CA TYR A 14 -6.54 10.42 17.15
C TYR A 14 -6.00 9.01 17.44
N GLU A 15 -6.40 8.39 18.56
CA GLU A 15 -6.03 7.00 18.87
C GLU A 15 -6.49 6.01 17.78
N LEU A 16 -7.69 6.22 17.22
CA LEU A 16 -8.17 5.43 16.09
C LEU A 16 -7.36 5.66 14.82
N SER A 17 -6.94 6.90 14.58
CA SER A 17 -6.11 7.25 13.42
C SER A 17 -4.74 6.58 13.51
N ASP A 18 -4.12 6.59 14.71
CA ASP A 18 -2.84 5.93 14.96
C ASP A 18 -2.96 4.42 14.75
N GLN A 19 -4.00 3.79 15.33
CA GLN A 19 -4.29 2.36 15.13
C GLN A 19 -4.49 2.00 13.65
N TYR A 20 -5.16 2.87 12.89
CA TYR A 20 -5.38 2.64 11.47
C TYR A 20 -4.06 2.67 10.68
N ILE A 21 -3.15 3.60 10.98
CA ILE A 21 -1.83 3.65 10.34
C ILE A 21 -1.00 2.42 10.68
N GLU A 22 -1.02 1.95 11.93
CA GLU A 22 -0.34 0.71 12.33
C GLU A 22 -0.88 -0.52 11.56
N GLN A 23 -2.20 -0.62 11.41
CA GLN A 23 -2.85 -1.70 10.66
C GLN A 23 -2.54 -1.62 9.15
N LEU A 24 -2.49 -0.42 8.59
CA LEU A 24 -2.08 -0.21 7.20
C LEU A 24 -0.62 -0.60 6.99
N ALA A 25 0.30 -0.22 7.90
CA ALA A 25 1.70 -0.58 7.80
C ALA A 25 1.90 -2.11 7.80
N GLN A 26 1.13 -2.82 8.63
CA GLN A 26 1.18 -4.29 8.70
C GLN A 26 0.58 -4.97 7.47
N SER A 27 -0.45 -4.41 6.86
CA SER A 27 -1.16 -5.00 5.71
C SER A 27 -0.64 -4.53 4.35
N ASP A 28 0.17 -3.47 4.34
CA ASP A 28 0.87 -2.92 3.19
C ASP A 28 2.31 -2.52 3.58
N PRO A 29 3.23 -3.50 3.67
CA PRO A 29 4.66 -3.26 3.90
C PRO A 29 5.32 -2.28 2.91
N GLY A 30 4.81 -2.21 1.68
CA GLY A 30 5.23 -1.23 0.69
C GLY A 30 4.87 0.19 1.13
N LEU A 31 3.63 0.41 1.56
CA LEU A 31 3.22 1.69 2.14
C LEU A 31 3.98 2.01 3.43
N ALA A 32 4.23 1.02 4.30
CA ALA A 32 5.00 1.21 5.53
C ALA A 32 6.38 1.82 5.25
N THR A 33 7.13 1.23 4.31
CA THR A 33 8.43 1.75 3.89
C THR A 33 8.30 3.14 3.24
N ALA A 34 7.28 3.39 2.41
CA ALA A 34 7.05 4.71 1.81
C ALA A 34 6.75 5.81 2.84
N LEU A 35 6.14 5.46 3.97
CA LEU A 35 5.86 6.37 5.09
C LEU A 35 7.00 6.45 6.11
N GLY A 36 8.07 5.67 5.96
CA GLY A 36 9.18 5.59 6.91
C GLY A 36 8.84 4.85 8.21
N ILE A 37 7.83 3.98 8.19
CA ILE A 37 7.43 3.12 9.32
C ILE A 37 8.31 1.86 9.29
N ALA A 38 9.19 1.74 10.28
CA ALA A 38 10.14 0.63 10.39
C ALA A 38 9.47 -0.68 10.83
N GLY A 39 10.14 -1.81 10.53
CA GLY A 39 9.75 -3.14 11.02
C GLY A 39 9.17 -4.06 9.95
N HIS A 40 8.79 -3.49 8.80
CA HIS A 40 8.23 -4.21 7.65
C HIS A 40 9.20 -4.23 6.46
N ASP A 41 10.44 -3.77 6.64
CA ASP A 41 11.41 -3.51 5.56
C ASP A 41 11.82 -4.76 4.77
N HIS A 42 11.65 -5.96 5.34
CA HIS A 42 11.93 -7.24 4.70
C HIS A 42 10.70 -7.87 4.02
N GLU A 43 9.50 -7.31 4.22
CA GLU A 43 8.23 -7.85 3.73
C GLU A 43 7.81 -7.21 2.40
N MET A 44 6.92 -7.89 1.66
CA MET A 44 6.33 -7.36 0.43
C MET A 44 4.81 -7.33 0.55
N THR A 45 4.18 -6.30 -0.01
CA THR A 45 2.72 -6.17 -0.04
C THR A 45 2.08 -7.33 -0.78
N ASP A 46 1.02 -7.89 -0.19
CA ASP A 46 0.20 -8.91 -0.82
C ASP A 46 -0.81 -8.24 -1.78
N PHE A 47 -0.57 -8.41 -3.09
CA PHE A 47 -1.42 -7.89 -4.17
C PHE A 47 -2.48 -8.91 -4.64
N SER A 48 -2.65 -10.05 -3.94
CA SER A 48 -3.73 -11.00 -4.22
C SER A 48 -5.10 -10.43 -3.81
N PRO A 49 -6.22 -11.02 -4.30
CA PRO A 49 -7.56 -10.64 -3.85
C PRO A 49 -7.71 -10.70 -2.33
N ARG A 50 -7.08 -11.68 -1.69
CA ARG A 50 -7.06 -11.83 -0.23
C ARG A 50 -6.38 -10.64 0.45
N GLY A 51 -5.24 -10.19 -0.06
CA GLY A 51 -4.53 -9.03 0.47
C GLY A 51 -5.35 -7.74 0.33
N HIS A 52 -6.01 -7.55 -0.82
CA HIS A 52 -6.90 -6.41 -1.03
C HIS A 52 -8.14 -6.46 -0.11
N GLU A 53 -8.77 -7.62 0.05
CA GLU A 53 -9.88 -7.82 0.98
C GLU A 53 -9.48 -7.52 2.42
N GLN A 54 -8.30 -7.98 2.86
CA GLN A 54 -7.78 -7.70 4.20
C GLN A 54 -7.66 -6.19 4.45
N ARG A 55 -7.10 -5.43 3.50
CA ARG A 55 -6.99 -3.97 3.60
C ARG A 55 -8.37 -3.30 3.60
N HIS A 56 -9.29 -3.78 2.76
CA HIS A 56 -10.67 -3.28 2.74
C HIS A 56 -11.40 -3.52 4.07
N GLU A 57 -11.20 -4.68 4.70
CA GLU A 57 -11.79 -4.99 6.01
C GLU A 57 -11.25 -4.08 7.12
N ILE A 58 -9.95 -3.76 7.09
CA ILE A 58 -9.36 -2.74 7.97
C ILE A 58 -10.08 -1.40 7.75
N THR A 59 -10.18 -0.93 6.51
CA THR A 59 -10.88 0.32 6.14
C THR A 59 -12.32 0.34 6.66
N ARG A 60 -13.09 -0.72 6.41
CA ARG A 60 -14.50 -0.84 6.80
C ARG A 60 -14.66 -0.86 8.32
N SER A 61 -13.83 -1.60 9.02
CA SER A 61 -13.89 -1.71 10.49
C SER A 61 -13.53 -0.38 11.16
N THR A 62 -12.52 0.33 10.63
CA THR A 62 -12.12 1.67 11.10
C THR A 62 -13.23 2.68 10.86
N LEU A 63 -13.86 2.70 9.68
CA LEU A 63 -14.96 3.61 9.37
C LEU A 63 -16.15 3.37 10.31
N LYS A 64 -16.48 2.10 10.56
CA LYS A 64 -17.54 1.72 11.51
C LYS A 64 -17.24 2.24 12.91
N LYS A 65 -15.99 2.08 13.40
CA LYS A 65 -15.59 2.57 14.72
C LYS A 65 -15.60 4.10 14.78
N LEU A 66 -15.09 4.78 13.76
CA LEU A 66 -15.06 6.24 13.65
C LEU A 66 -16.46 6.86 13.78
N ASN A 67 -17.46 6.22 13.17
CA ASN A 67 -18.85 6.69 13.20
C ASN A 67 -19.53 6.55 14.58
N THR A 68 -18.89 5.90 15.55
CA THR A 68 -19.37 5.81 16.94
C THR A 68 -18.72 6.82 17.88
N LEU A 69 -17.67 7.52 17.45
CA LEU A 69 -16.89 8.41 18.31
C LEU A 69 -17.55 9.79 18.43
N ASP A 70 -17.36 10.44 19.58
CA ASP A 70 -17.71 11.84 19.76
C ASP A 70 -16.74 12.73 18.96
N THR A 71 -17.28 13.52 18.04
CA THR A 71 -16.51 14.47 17.20
C THR A 71 -17.00 15.91 17.39
N THR A 72 -17.56 16.25 18.55
CA THR A 72 -18.08 17.59 18.84
C THR A 72 -16.98 18.64 18.93
N ALA A 73 -15.81 18.28 19.47
CA ALA A 73 -14.66 19.16 19.56
C ALA A 73 -14.10 19.48 18.15
N ASP A 74 -13.74 20.74 17.89
CA ASP A 74 -13.32 21.20 16.56
C ASP A 74 -12.17 20.37 15.95
N ARG A 75 -11.17 20.01 16.76
CA ARG A 75 -10.01 19.21 16.30
C ARG A 75 -10.42 17.79 15.92
N ASP A 76 -11.27 17.16 16.73
CA ASP A 76 -11.77 15.81 16.50
C ASP A 76 -12.71 15.78 15.30
N ARG A 77 -13.55 16.81 15.13
CA ARG A 77 -14.39 16.99 13.94
C ARG A 77 -13.56 17.02 12.65
N LEU A 78 -12.46 17.79 12.65
CA LEU A 78 -11.57 17.91 11.49
C LEU A 78 -10.82 16.60 11.23
N ALA A 79 -10.21 16.02 12.25
CA ALA A 79 -9.49 14.74 12.13
C ALA A 79 -10.42 13.61 11.63
N ALA A 80 -11.61 13.49 12.22
CA ALA A 80 -12.61 12.53 11.79
C ALA A 80 -13.11 12.81 10.36
N GLY A 81 -13.25 14.08 9.97
CA GLY A 81 -13.63 14.46 8.60
C GLY A 81 -12.62 13.97 7.56
N VAL A 82 -11.33 14.19 7.81
CA VAL A 82 -10.25 13.74 6.91
C VAL A 82 -10.19 12.21 6.86
N LEU A 83 -10.18 11.55 8.02
CA LEU A 83 -10.13 10.08 8.07
C LEU A 83 -11.34 9.45 7.38
N ARG A 84 -12.55 9.96 7.65
CA ARG A 84 -13.79 9.47 7.02
C ARG A 84 -13.73 9.58 5.50
N ASN A 85 -13.35 10.75 4.97
CA ASN A 85 -13.25 10.95 3.53
C ASN A 85 -12.31 9.93 2.87
N SER A 86 -11.14 9.69 3.47
CA SER A 86 -10.19 8.69 2.94
C SER A 86 -10.75 7.26 2.99
N LEU A 87 -11.39 6.87 4.10
CA LEU A 87 -11.94 5.52 4.26
C LEU A 87 -13.14 5.26 3.33
N GLU A 88 -14.02 6.25 3.17
CA GLU A 88 -15.16 6.17 2.26
C GLU A 88 -14.71 6.10 0.81
N MET A 89 -13.71 6.90 0.41
CA MET A 89 -13.14 6.83 -0.94
C MET A 89 -12.53 5.46 -1.22
N SER A 90 -11.71 4.94 -0.30
CA SER A 90 -11.09 3.62 -0.45
C SER A 90 -12.13 2.50 -0.52
N THR A 91 -13.24 2.63 0.22
CA THR A 91 -14.39 1.71 0.12
C THR A 91 -15.02 1.74 -1.27
N LEU A 92 -15.29 2.94 -1.81
CA LEU A 92 -15.86 3.11 -3.15
C LEU A 92 -14.95 2.55 -4.25
N GLU A 93 -13.64 2.76 -4.15
CA GLU A 93 -12.66 2.20 -5.09
C GLU A 93 -12.62 0.66 -5.05
N PHE A 94 -12.69 0.09 -3.84
CA PHE A 94 -12.75 -1.36 -3.67
C PHE A 94 -14.03 -1.95 -4.26
N ASP A 95 -15.18 -1.36 -3.94
CA ASP A 95 -16.50 -1.78 -4.43
C ASP A 95 -16.61 -1.65 -5.95
N ALA A 96 -15.96 -0.63 -6.53
CA ALA A 96 -15.84 -0.46 -7.98
C ALA A 96 -14.89 -1.48 -8.65
N GLY A 97 -14.15 -2.27 -7.86
CA GLY A 97 -13.21 -3.28 -8.33
C GLY A 97 -11.90 -2.71 -8.86
N GLU A 98 -11.47 -1.51 -8.44
CA GLU A 98 -10.24 -0.88 -8.96
C GLU A 98 -8.98 -1.72 -8.73
N HIS A 99 -8.93 -2.46 -7.61
CA HIS A 99 -7.85 -3.38 -7.28
C HIS A 99 -7.70 -4.53 -8.30
N LEU A 100 -8.78 -4.91 -8.99
CA LEU A 100 -8.75 -5.96 -10.01
C LEU A 100 -8.16 -5.49 -11.35
N ARG A 101 -7.95 -4.18 -11.51
CA ARG A 101 -7.47 -3.55 -12.75
C ARG A 101 -6.37 -2.54 -12.53
N SER A 102 -5.56 -2.71 -11.48
CA SER A 102 -4.44 -1.83 -11.13
C SER A 102 -3.21 -2.00 -12.04
N ILE A 103 -3.46 -2.13 -13.36
CA ILE A 103 -2.43 -2.14 -14.42
C ILE A 103 -2.38 -0.73 -15.01
N ARG A 104 -1.40 0.05 -14.56
CA ARG A 104 -1.23 1.48 -14.89
C ARG A 104 0.26 1.79 -15.03
N VAL A 105 0.61 2.67 -15.96
CA VAL A 105 2.01 3.08 -16.21
C VAL A 105 2.59 3.89 -15.04
N ILE A 106 1.74 4.61 -14.32
CA ILE A 106 2.10 5.40 -13.14
C ILE A 106 1.23 4.94 -12.00
N ALA A 107 1.84 4.69 -10.83
CA ALA A 107 1.14 4.30 -9.61
C ALA A 107 0.21 3.07 -9.80
N GLY A 108 0.72 2.05 -10.50
CA GLY A 108 0.11 0.72 -10.57
C GLY A 108 0.89 -0.29 -9.72
N ASP A 109 0.33 -1.50 -9.54
CA ASP A 109 0.88 -2.49 -8.60
C ASP A 109 2.32 -2.88 -8.93
N VAL A 110 2.63 -3.01 -10.22
CA VAL A 110 3.98 -3.34 -10.72
C VAL A 110 5.02 -2.26 -10.37
N ASP A 111 4.61 -0.99 -10.43
CA ASP A 111 5.48 0.13 -10.09
C ASP A 111 5.67 0.20 -8.58
N SER A 112 4.61 -0.03 -7.79
CA SER A 112 4.72 -0.12 -6.33
C SER A 112 5.67 -1.23 -5.88
N ALA A 113 5.56 -2.44 -6.46
CA ALA A 113 6.41 -3.57 -6.07
C ALA A 113 7.89 -3.40 -6.44
N ARG A 114 8.20 -2.64 -7.50
CA ARG A 114 9.59 -2.34 -7.89
C ARG A 114 10.12 -1.09 -7.21
N GLY A 115 9.38 0.01 -7.25
CA GLY A 115 9.81 1.33 -6.79
C GLY A 115 10.14 1.37 -5.30
N ILE A 116 9.62 0.43 -4.52
CA ILE A 116 9.90 0.39 -3.09
C ILE A 116 11.37 0.15 -2.73
N PHE A 117 12.13 -0.53 -3.61
CA PHE A 117 13.56 -0.76 -3.40
C PHE A 117 14.37 0.54 -3.50
N ASP A 118 13.87 1.55 -4.22
CA ASP A 118 14.54 2.85 -4.36
C ASP A 118 14.53 3.64 -3.04
N LEU A 119 13.64 3.26 -2.10
CA LEU A 119 13.51 3.89 -0.77
C LEU A 119 14.32 3.17 0.32
N MET A 120 14.90 2.02 0.02
CA MET A 120 15.63 1.23 1.01
C MET A 120 17.08 1.70 1.16
N PRO A 121 17.61 1.76 2.40
CA PRO A 121 19.02 2.10 2.61
C PRO A 121 19.95 1.05 1.99
N THR A 122 21.17 1.44 1.62
CA THR A 122 22.18 0.55 0.99
C THR A 122 23.58 0.71 1.58
N ALA A 123 23.69 1.38 2.73
CA ALA A 123 24.97 1.77 3.33
C ALA A 123 25.71 0.62 4.04
N THR A 124 25.00 -0.44 4.45
CA THR A 124 25.55 -1.51 5.28
C THR A 124 25.18 -2.90 4.75
N ALA A 125 25.95 -3.92 5.15
CA ALA A 125 25.66 -5.31 4.82
C ALA A 125 24.27 -5.75 5.32
N GLU A 126 23.84 -5.26 6.48
CA GLU A 126 22.50 -5.55 7.00
C GLU A 126 21.41 -4.95 6.10
N ASN A 127 21.62 -3.74 5.56
CA ASN A 127 20.65 -3.17 4.62
C ASN A 127 20.49 -4.04 3.36
N TRP A 128 21.62 -4.52 2.81
CA TRP A 128 21.58 -5.42 1.65
C TRP A 128 20.94 -6.77 1.96
N LYS A 129 21.08 -7.28 3.19
CA LYS A 129 20.39 -8.48 3.63
C LYS A 129 18.87 -8.28 3.67
N THR A 130 18.39 -7.17 4.23
CA THR A 130 16.97 -6.82 4.24
C THR A 130 16.41 -6.66 2.82
N ILE A 131 17.15 -6.01 1.91
CA ILE A 131 16.79 -5.90 0.49
C ILE A 131 16.66 -7.30 -0.14
N ALA A 132 17.62 -8.19 0.11
CA ALA A 132 17.60 -9.56 -0.44
C ALA A 132 16.41 -10.37 0.09
N GLU A 133 16.08 -10.24 1.38
CA GLU A 133 14.91 -10.87 1.99
C GLU A 133 13.62 -10.39 1.33
N ARG A 134 13.42 -9.07 1.20
CA ARG A 134 12.26 -8.51 0.48
C ARG A 134 12.21 -8.94 -0.98
N MET A 135 13.35 -8.95 -1.66
CA MET A 135 13.44 -9.35 -3.07
C MET A 135 13.03 -10.81 -3.28
N SER A 136 13.26 -11.69 -2.30
CA SER A 136 12.79 -13.08 -2.35
C SER A 136 11.25 -13.22 -2.37
N ALA A 137 10.52 -12.20 -1.91
CA ALA A 137 9.05 -12.17 -1.91
C ALA A 137 8.43 -11.60 -3.21
N VAL A 138 9.24 -10.98 -4.10
CA VAL A 138 8.76 -10.40 -5.37
C VAL A 138 7.99 -11.41 -6.23
N PRO A 139 8.43 -12.67 -6.43
CA PRO A 139 7.66 -13.64 -7.22
C PRO A 139 6.24 -13.89 -6.69
N ASN A 140 6.07 -13.91 -5.36
CA ASN A 140 4.77 -14.09 -4.73
C ASN A 140 3.87 -12.86 -4.91
N ALA A 141 4.43 -11.65 -4.79
CA ALA A 141 3.70 -10.41 -5.07
C ALA A 141 3.16 -10.38 -6.51
N PHE A 142 4.00 -10.71 -7.49
CA PHE A 142 3.56 -10.82 -8.89
C PHE A 142 2.56 -11.96 -9.13
N ALA A 143 2.64 -13.05 -8.36
CA ALA A 143 1.62 -14.11 -8.42
C ALA A 143 0.26 -13.61 -7.92
N GLY A 144 0.23 -12.87 -6.81
CA GLY A 144 -0.97 -12.22 -6.29
C GLY A 144 -1.57 -11.22 -7.27
N MET A 145 -0.75 -10.37 -7.91
CA MET A 145 -1.22 -9.45 -8.95
C MET A 145 -1.93 -10.20 -10.09
N ARG A 146 -1.33 -11.31 -10.58
CA ARG A 146 -1.95 -12.13 -11.62
C ARG A 146 -3.27 -12.74 -11.19
N GLU A 147 -3.39 -13.16 -9.93
CA GLU A 147 -4.65 -13.65 -9.37
C GLU A 147 -5.73 -12.56 -9.38
N SER A 148 -5.40 -11.36 -8.89
CA SER A 148 -6.30 -10.20 -8.90
C SER A 148 -6.75 -9.81 -10.30
N TRP A 149 -5.83 -9.75 -11.26
CA TRP A 149 -6.18 -9.40 -12.64
C TRP A 149 -6.95 -10.51 -13.36
N SER A 150 -6.69 -11.77 -13.05
CA SER A 150 -7.48 -12.90 -13.58
C SER A 150 -8.92 -12.82 -13.09
N LEU A 151 -9.12 -12.54 -11.80
CA LEU A 151 -10.44 -12.28 -11.23
C LEU A 151 -11.11 -11.04 -11.87
N GLY A 152 -10.33 -10.00 -12.18
CA GLY A 152 -10.80 -8.85 -12.95
C GLY A 152 -11.34 -9.21 -14.33
N ILE A 153 -10.64 -10.08 -15.06
CA ILE A 153 -11.09 -10.61 -16.36
C ILE A 153 -12.41 -11.37 -16.21
N GLU A 154 -12.51 -12.28 -15.22
CA GLU A 154 -13.74 -13.05 -14.95
C GLU A 154 -14.93 -12.14 -14.64
N ARG A 155 -14.71 -11.07 -13.88
CA ARG A 155 -15.74 -10.07 -13.50
C ARG A 155 -15.97 -8.99 -14.55
N LYS A 156 -15.24 -9.02 -15.68
CA LYS A 156 -15.26 -7.98 -16.73
C LYS A 156 -14.82 -6.59 -16.24
N THR A 157 -14.03 -6.53 -15.16
CA THR A 157 -13.36 -5.34 -14.64
C THR A 157 -11.91 -5.38 -15.10
N VAL A 158 -11.67 -4.88 -16.32
CA VAL A 158 -10.35 -4.97 -16.97
C VAL A 158 -9.69 -3.60 -17.10
N ALA A 159 -8.36 -3.59 -17.07
CA ALA A 159 -7.58 -2.40 -17.40
C ALA A 159 -7.65 -2.08 -18.90
N PRO A 160 -7.51 -0.81 -19.31
CA PRO A 160 -7.42 -0.46 -20.73
C PRO A 160 -6.25 -1.18 -21.41
N ARG A 161 -6.49 -1.79 -22.58
CA ARG A 161 -5.45 -2.52 -23.35
C ARG A 161 -4.14 -1.75 -23.51
N ARG A 162 -4.22 -0.43 -23.76
CA ARG A 162 -3.04 0.43 -23.89
C ARG A 162 -2.16 0.45 -22.63
N GLN A 163 -2.75 0.38 -21.44
CA GLN A 163 -1.99 0.36 -20.18
C GLN A 163 -1.30 -1.00 -20.02
N ALA A 164 -2.01 -2.10 -20.31
CA ALA A 164 -1.44 -3.44 -20.23
C ALA A 164 -0.24 -3.63 -21.16
N LEU A 165 -0.30 -3.10 -22.39
CA LEU A 165 0.82 -3.17 -23.32
C LEU A 165 2.04 -2.37 -22.84
N VAL A 166 1.84 -1.12 -22.42
CA VAL A 166 2.97 -0.29 -21.96
C VAL A 166 3.58 -0.83 -20.66
N VAL A 167 2.76 -1.38 -19.75
CA VAL A 167 3.26 -2.05 -18.55
C VAL A 167 4.07 -3.30 -18.90
N ALA A 168 3.68 -4.06 -19.93
CA ALA A 168 4.48 -5.20 -20.39
C ALA A 168 5.85 -4.75 -20.92
N GLU A 169 5.91 -3.71 -21.75
CA GLU A 169 7.17 -3.12 -22.24
C GLU A 169 8.05 -2.60 -21.09
N GLN A 170 7.44 -2.00 -20.07
CA GLN A 170 8.13 -1.52 -18.87
C GLN A 170 8.73 -2.68 -18.06
N LEU A 171 7.99 -3.78 -17.89
CA LEU A 171 8.47 -4.98 -17.21
C LEU A 171 9.62 -5.64 -17.97
N GLU A 172 9.57 -5.69 -19.31
CA GLU A 172 10.70 -6.17 -20.13
C GLU A 172 11.94 -5.31 -19.94
N THR A 173 11.78 -3.99 -19.88
CA THR A 173 12.87 -3.05 -19.61
C THR A 173 13.49 -3.28 -18.23
N TRP A 174 12.66 -3.51 -17.21
CA TRP A 174 13.13 -3.73 -15.85
C TRP A 174 13.83 -5.08 -15.67
N ALA A 175 13.23 -6.15 -16.17
CA ALA A 175 13.79 -7.50 -16.10
C ALA A 175 15.04 -7.66 -16.97
N GLY A 176 15.16 -6.86 -18.03
CA GLY A 176 16.12 -7.08 -19.09
C GLY A 176 15.67 -8.20 -20.03
N THR A 177 16.38 -8.32 -21.14
CA THR A 177 16.17 -9.37 -22.14
C THR A 177 17.50 -10.07 -22.41
N PRO A 178 17.54 -11.21 -23.12
CA PRO A 178 18.80 -11.82 -23.53
C PRO A 178 19.73 -10.88 -24.32
N SER A 179 19.18 -9.82 -24.92
CA SER A 179 19.90 -8.83 -25.72
C SER A 179 20.06 -7.46 -25.07
N ALA A 180 19.46 -7.21 -23.90
CA ALA A 180 19.52 -5.91 -23.23
C ALA A 180 19.59 -6.06 -21.70
N PRO A 181 20.50 -5.33 -21.03
CA PRO A 181 20.59 -5.34 -19.56
C PRO A 181 19.29 -4.85 -18.91
N GLY A 182 18.97 -5.43 -17.75
CA GLY A 182 17.86 -4.96 -16.91
C GLY A 182 18.19 -3.65 -16.20
N PHE A 183 17.18 -3.02 -15.62
CA PHE A 183 17.27 -1.67 -15.07
C PHE A 183 18.41 -1.47 -14.05
N PHE A 184 18.63 -2.41 -13.14
CA PHE A 184 19.67 -2.32 -12.10
C PHE A 184 21.08 -2.73 -12.56
N THR A 185 21.25 -3.03 -13.85
CA THR A 185 22.57 -3.34 -14.44
C THR A 185 23.15 -2.20 -15.27
N GLN A 186 22.45 -1.05 -15.31
CA GLN A 186 22.90 0.18 -15.96
C GLN A 186 23.75 1.04 -15.02
#